data_AF-A0A2P5XLF3-F1
#
_entry.id   AF-A0A2P5XLF3-F1
#
_cell.length_a   1.000
_cell.length_b   1.000
_cell.length_c   1.000
_cell.angle_alpha   90.00
_cell.angle_beta   90.00
_cell.angle_gamma   90.00
#
_symmetry.space_group_name_H-M   'P 1'
#
loop_
_entity.id
_entity.type
_entity.pdbx_description
1 polymer ?
#
loop_
_entity_poly.entity_id
_entity_poly.type
_entity_poly.pdbx_seq_one_letter_code
_entity_poly.pdbx_strand_id
1 'polypeptide(L)'
;MKSLFSKVQHELLVTYANWLLEKEHSGCRALLRDDKVEDLSRMYRLYCKIPRGLELVANVFKQHVTAEGTALVQQAKDAVSNYVNFVVGHL
;
A
#
# COMPACT_ATOMS: atom_id res chain seq x y z
N MET A 1 -22.83 27.29 8.81
CA MET A 1 -22.22 26.68 10.02
C MET A 1 -21.96 25.21 9.74
N LYS A 2 -20.71 24.71 9.81
CA LYS A 2 -20.43 23.28 9.60
C LYS A 2 -20.89 22.47 10.82
N SER A 3 -21.48 21.29 10.59
CA SER A 3 -21.96 20.39 11.65
C SER A 3 -20.80 19.85 12.51
N LEU A 4 -21.10 19.42 13.74
CA LEU A 4 -20.13 18.74 14.59
C LEU A 4 -19.54 17.50 13.90
N PHE A 5 -20.38 16.72 13.23
CA PHE A 5 -19.97 15.56 12.45
C PHE A 5 -18.90 15.91 11.39
N SER A 6 -19.13 16.98 10.63
CA SER A 6 -18.17 17.44 9.61
C SER A 6 -16.83 17.88 10.23
N LYS A 7 -16.86 18.53 11.41
CA LYS A 7 -15.63 18.92 12.12
C LYS A 7 -14.86 17.71 12.65
N VAL A 8 -15.55 16.77 13.29
CA VAL A 8 -14.94 15.54 13.80
C VAL A 8 -14.34 14.71 12.66
N GLN A 9 -15.05 14.57 11.54
CA GLN A 9 -14.53 13.85 10.38
C GLN A 9 -13.29 14.54 9.79
N HIS A 10 -13.30 15.88 9.73
CA HIS A 10 -12.14 16.65 9.27
C HIS A 10 -10.92 16.40 10.16
N GLU A 11 -11.06 16.62 11.47
CA GLU A 11 -9.95 16.51 12.41
C GLU A 11 -9.40 15.09 12.53
N LEU A 12 -10.26 14.07 12.51
CA LEU A 12 -9.81 12.68 12.72
C LEU A 12 -9.33 11.99 11.45
N LEU A 13 -9.94 12.29 10.29
CA LEU A 13 -9.66 11.55 9.06
C LEU A 13 -8.96 12.39 8.00
N VAL A 14 -9.36 13.65 7.79
CA VAL A 14 -8.79 14.48 6.72
C VAL A 14 -7.39 14.98 7.11
N THR A 15 -7.25 15.55 8.31
CA THR A 15 -5.98 16.08 8.82
C THR A 15 -4.88 15.01 8.85
N TYR A 16 -5.24 13.75 9.13
CA TYR A 16 -4.29 12.65 9.29
C TYR A 16 -4.33 11.61 8.17
N ALA A 17 -5.00 11.90 7.04
CA ALA A 17 -5.24 10.92 5.97
C ALA A 17 -3.95 10.22 5.51
N ASN A 18 -2.92 10.97 5.12
CA ASN A 18 -1.66 10.37 4.68
C ASN A 18 -0.95 9.62 5.80
N TRP A 19 -0.92 10.18 7.01
CA TRP A 19 -0.26 9.56 8.15
C TRP A 19 -0.91 8.22 8.54
N LEU A 20 -2.24 8.12 8.49
CA LEU A 20 -2.96 6.89 8.76
C LEU A 20 -2.70 5.80 7.70
N LEU A 21 -2.59 6.18 6.42
CA LEU A 21 -2.27 5.23 5.34
C LEU A 21 -0.83 4.71 5.42
N GLU A 22 0.11 5.56 5.80
CA GLU A 22 1.54 5.22 5.90
C GLU A 22 1.94 4.68 7.28
N LYS A 23 1.00 4.58 8.22
CA LYS A 23 1.28 4.16 9.60
C LYS A 23 1.96 2.80 9.63
N GLU A 24 3.05 2.71 10.38
CA GLU A 24 3.79 1.46 10.53
C GLU A 24 2.89 0.35 11.09
N HIS A 25 3.04 -0.87 10.55
CA HIS A 25 2.32 -2.10 10.92
C HIS A 25 0.78 -2.10 10.81
N SER A 26 0.14 -0.96 10.57
CA SER A 26 -1.33 -0.84 10.57
C SER A 26 -1.89 -0.01 9.42
N GLY A 27 -1.03 0.67 8.66
CA GLY A 27 -1.39 1.40 7.44
C GLY A 27 -1.65 0.49 6.25
N CYS A 28 -2.01 1.09 5.12
CA CYS A 28 -2.49 0.39 3.92
C CYS A 28 -1.50 -0.67 3.42
N ARG A 29 -0.20 -0.35 3.41
CA ARG A 29 0.86 -1.29 3.01
C ARG A 29 0.94 -2.53 3.89
N ALA A 30 0.79 -2.37 5.21
CA ALA A 30 0.80 -3.50 6.13
C ALA A 30 -0.42 -4.39 5.90
N LEU A 31 -1.59 -3.79 5.71
CA LEU A 31 -2.81 -4.53 5.43
C LEU A 31 -2.76 -5.29 4.09
N LEU A 32 -2.15 -4.71 3.06
CA LEU A 32 -1.95 -5.37 1.76
C LEU A 32 -1.00 -6.56 1.88
N ARG A 33 0.17 -6.36 2.52
CA ARG A 33 1.16 -7.41 2.72
C ARG A 33 0.61 -8.58 3.55
N ASP A 34 -0.20 -8.29 4.57
CA ASP A 34 -0.69 -9.27 5.53
C ASP A 34 -2.07 -9.84 5.15
N ASP A 35 -2.52 -9.60 3.90
CA ASP A 35 -3.79 -10.03 3.32
C ASP A 35 -5.03 -9.73 4.19
N LYS A 36 -5.04 -8.55 4.81
CA LYS A 36 -6.11 -8.10 5.73
C LYS A 36 -7.29 -7.50 4.97
N VAL A 37 -7.94 -8.31 4.14
CA VAL A 37 -9.03 -7.88 3.23
C VAL A 37 -10.18 -7.17 3.96
N GLU A 38 -10.59 -7.66 5.13
CA GLU A 38 -11.67 -7.03 5.91
C GLU A 38 -11.26 -5.64 6.42
N ASP A 39 -10.01 -5.47 6.84
CA ASP A 39 -9.45 -4.18 7.26
C ASP A 39 -9.31 -3.20 6.10
N LEU A 40 -8.89 -3.68 4.93
CA LEU A 40 -8.84 -2.90 3.69
C LEU A 40 -10.25 -2.42 3.29
N SER A 41 -11.27 -3.26 3.43
CA SER A 41 -12.67 -2.87 3.19
C SER A 41 -13.12 -1.77 4.18
N ARG A 42 -12.76 -1.89 5.46
CA ARG A 42 -13.01 -0.82 6.46
C ARG A 42 -12.28 0.47 6.11
N MET A 43 -11.03 0.40 5.67
CA MET A 43 -10.25 1.55 5.20
C MET A 43 -10.90 2.22 3.99
N TYR A 44 -11.29 1.45 2.97
CA TYR A 44 -12.01 1.99 1.80
C TYR A 44 -13.27 2.76 2.20
N ARG A 45 -14.10 2.21 3.10
CA ARG A 45 -15.33 2.86 3.60
C ARG A 45 -15.07 4.16 4.37
N LEU A 46 -13.89 4.32 4.98
CA LEU A 46 -13.48 5.56 5.63
C LEU A 46 -13.02 6.59 4.59
N TYR A 47 -12.16 6.18 3.66
CA TYR A 47 -11.54 7.07 2.69
C TYR A 47 -12.48 7.49 1.54
N CYS A 48 -13.50 6.70 1.22
CA CYS A 48 -14.52 7.10 0.24
C CYS A 48 -15.36 8.31 0.69
N LYS A 49 -15.41 8.58 2.00
CA LYS A 49 -16.10 9.75 2.58
C LYS A 49 -15.26 11.01 2.60
N ILE A 50 -13.96 10.89 2.33
CA ILE A 50 -13.02 12.01 2.29
C ILE A 50 -12.93 12.51 0.85
N PRO A 51 -13.07 13.83 0.58
CA PRO A 51 -12.83 14.37 -0.75
C PRO A 51 -11.44 13.95 -1.26
N ARG A 52 -11.39 13.29 -2.42
CA ARG A 52 -10.15 12.74 -3.00
C ARG A 52 -9.42 11.70 -2.13
N GLY A 53 -10.05 11.16 -1.08
CA GLY A 53 -9.43 10.19 -0.18
C GLY A 53 -9.05 8.89 -0.87
N LEU A 54 -9.85 8.43 -1.83
CA LEU A 54 -9.54 7.22 -2.61
C LEU A 54 -8.34 7.41 -3.54
N GLU A 55 -8.01 8.64 -3.96
CA GLU A 55 -6.78 8.90 -4.72
C GLU A 55 -5.54 8.59 -3.87
N LEU A 56 -5.58 8.90 -2.57
CA LEU A 56 -4.50 8.58 -1.63
C LEU A 56 -4.35 7.06 -1.48
N VAL A 57 -5.46 6.35 -1.27
CA VAL A 57 -5.45 4.87 -1.17
C VAL A 57 -4.92 4.24 -2.46
N ALA A 58 -5.41 4.69 -3.62
CA ALA A 58 -4.98 4.19 -4.92
C ALA A 58 -3.48 4.45 -5.17
N ASN A 59 -2.95 5.60 -4.74
CA ASN A 59 -1.53 5.90 -4.85
C ASN A 59 -0.68 4.92 -4.00
N VAL A 60 -1.05 4.69 -2.74
CA VAL A 60 -0.32 3.75 -1.87
C VAL A 60 -0.39 2.32 -2.42
N PHE A 61 -1.57 1.90 -2.88
CA PHE A 61 -1.76 0.60 -3.54
C PHE A 61 -0.89 0.45 -4.79
N LYS A 62 -0.89 1.44 -5.68
CA LYS A 62 -0.06 1.43 -6.89
C LYS A 62 1.42 1.32 -6.54
N GLN A 63 1.90 2.10 -5.57
CA GLN A 63 3.30 2.06 -5.15
C GLN A 63 3.66 0.70 -4.54
N HIS A 64 2.79 0.10 -3.74
CA HIS A 64 3.00 -1.23 -3.16
C HIS A 64 3.10 -2.31 -4.25
N VAL A 65 2.11 -2.41 -5.15
CA VAL A 65 2.11 -3.38 -6.26
C VAL A 65 3.32 -3.19 -7.17
N THR A 66 3.70 -1.94 -7.46
CA THR A 66 4.90 -1.65 -8.27
C THR A 66 6.16 -2.17 -7.57
N ALA A 67 6.30 -1.94 -6.26
CA ALA A 67 7.47 -2.37 -5.50
C ALA A 67 7.57 -3.90 -5.45
N GLU A 68 6.47 -4.59 -5.17
CA GLU A 68 6.44 -6.06 -5.16
C GLU A 68 6.72 -6.65 -6.54
N GLY A 69 6.08 -6.13 -7.59
CA GLY A 69 6.32 -6.59 -8.95
C GLY A 69 7.76 -6.37 -9.40
N THR A 70 8.37 -5.23 -9.04
CA THR A 70 9.78 -4.95 -9.34
C THR A 70 10.71 -5.91 -8.61
N ALA A 71 10.44 -6.21 -7.33
CA ALA A 71 11.22 -7.15 -6.55
C ALA A 71 11.16 -8.57 -7.14
N LEU A 72 9.98 -9.02 -7.56
CA LEU A 72 9.79 -10.33 -8.20
C LEU A 72 10.56 -10.44 -9.53
N VAL A 73 10.50 -9.41 -10.36
CA VAL A 73 11.27 -9.36 -11.62
C VAL A 73 12.77 -9.42 -11.36
N GLN A 74 13.26 -8.71 -10.34
CA GLN A 74 14.68 -8.73 -9.99
C GLN A 74 15.10 -10.12 -9.48
N GLN A 75 14.32 -10.73 -8.58
CA GLN A 75 14.57 -12.09 -8.10
C GLN A 75 14.65 -13.11 -9.24
N ALA A 76 13.76 -12.99 -10.23
CA ALA A 76 13.79 -13.86 -11.41
C ALA A 76 15.07 -13.66 -12.25
N LYS A 77 15.51 -12.41 -12.46
CA LYS A 77 16.76 -12.10 -13.17
C LYS A 77 17.99 -12.65 -12.44
N ASP A 78 18.02 -12.50 -11.12
CA ASP A 78 19.13 -12.96 -10.29
C ASP A 78 19.20 -14.50 -10.29
N ALA A 79 18.05 -15.18 -10.20
CA ALA A 79 17.98 -16.64 -10.28
C ALA A 79 18.51 -17.18 -11.62
N VAL A 80 18.14 -16.54 -12.74
CA VAL A 80 18.64 -16.92 -14.08
C VAL A 80 20.15 -16.68 -14.18
N SER A 81 20.64 -15.53 -13.70
CA SER A 81 22.07 -15.21 -13.75
C SER A 81 22.90 -16.20 -12.93
N ASN A 82 22.41 -16.56 -11.74
CA ASN A 82 23.05 -17.56 -10.88
C ASN A 82 23.08 -18.94 -11.53
N TYR A 83 21.99 -19.35 -12.18
CA TYR A 83 21.94 -20.62 -12.93
C TYR A 83 22.96 -20.64 -14.08
N VAL A 84 23.02 -19.58 -14.88
CA VAL A 84 23.97 -19.49 -16.01
C VAL A 84 25.41 -19.54 -15.50
N ASN A 85 25.73 -18.79 -14.44
CA ASN A 85 27.07 -18.82 -13.84
C ASN A 85 27.44 -20.21 -13.30
N PHE A 86 26.48 -20.92 -12.70
CA PHE A 86 26.68 -22.29 -12.26
C PHE A 86 26.98 -23.23 -13.45
N VAL A 87 26.22 -23.17 -14.54
CA VAL A 87 26.42 -24.06 -15.70
C VAL A 87 27.73 -23.75 -16.43
N VAL A 88 28.05 -22.47 -16.65
CA VAL A 88 29.27 -22.06 -17.39
C VAL A 88 30.54 -22.28 -16.57
N GLY A 89 30.49 -22.12 -15.24
CA GLY A 89 31.65 -22.34 -14.38
C GLY A 89 32.09 -23.80 -14.20
N HIS A 90 31.33 -24.77 -14.73
CA HIS A 90 31.66 -26.20 -14.70
C HIS A 90 32.13 -26.74 -16.07
N LEU A 91 32.39 -25.86 -17.04
CA LEU A 91 33.09 -26.16 -18.30
C LEU A 91 34.52 -25.59 -18.24
#